data_AF-A0A537VHQ0-F1
#
_entry.id   AF-A0A537VHQ0-F1
#
_cell.length_a   1.000
_cell.length_b   1.000
_cell.length_c   1.000
_cell.angle_alpha   90.00
_cell.angle_beta   90.00
_cell.angle_gamma   90.00
#
_symmetry.space_group_name_H-M   'P 1'
#
loop_
_entity.id
_entity.type
_entity.pdbx_description
1 polymer ?
#
loop_
_entity_poly.entity_id
_entity_poly.type
_entity_poly.pdbx_seq_one_letter_code
_entity_poly.pdbx_strand_id
1 'polypeptide(L)'
;MDAWVWVLIAFGVLVVAWLVWMVVQRTQTEALKERFGPEYDRTVRVLDDRREAESELRARQERRAKFQMRPLPAESRERYTEDWRVVQTRFVDDPDRSFEEADGLVRAVMKDRGYPMEDFDQRVADVSVDHPLVVE
;
A
#
# COMPACT_ATOMS: atom_id res chain seq x y z
N MET A 1 -48.33 -6.62 26.54
CA MET A 1 -46.87 -6.83 26.61
C MET A 1 -46.32 -5.71 27.46
N ASP A 2 -45.80 -6.05 28.64
CA ASP A 2 -45.33 -5.04 29.59
C ASP A 2 -44.15 -4.27 29.02
N ALA A 3 -44.12 -2.94 29.22
CA ALA A 3 -43.07 -2.05 28.71
C ALA A 3 -41.65 -2.54 29.08
N TRP A 4 -41.52 -3.25 30.20
CA TRP A 4 -40.29 -3.90 30.66
C TRP A 4 -39.73 -4.95 29.69
N VAL A 5 -40.58 -5.68 28.97
CA VAL A 5 -40.15 -6.66 27.97
C VAL A 5 -39.46 -5.95 26.79
N TRP A 6 -40.01 -4.81 26.35
CA TRP A 6 -39.38 -4.00 25.30
C TRP A 6 -38.07 -3.37 25.75
N VAL A 7 -37.97 -2.93 27.01
CA VAL A 7 -36.71 -2.43 27.59
C VAL A 7 -35.64 -3.53 27.63
N LEU A 8 -35.99 -4.75 28.03
CA LEU A 8 -35.07 -5.89 28.04
C LEU A 8 -34.60 -6.29 26.63
N ILE A 9 -35.50 -6.27 25.64
CA ILE A 9 -35.14 -6.54 24.25
C ILE A 9 -34.22 -5.46 23.70
N ALA A 10 -34.54 -4.18 23.91
CA ALA A 10 -33.71 -3.06 23.45
C ALA A 10 -32.31 -3.10 24.09
N PHE A 11 -32.22 -3.40 25.39
CA PHE A 11 -30.95 -3.59 26.08
C PHE A 11 -30.16 -4.78 25.50
N GLY A 12 -30.83 -5.91 25.25
CA GLY A 12 -30.22 -7.07 24.61
C GLY A 12 -29.63 -6.75 23.23
N VAL A 13 -30.34 -6.00 22.40
CA VAL A 13 -29.87 -5.57 21.08
C VAL A 13 -28.64 -4.66 21.20
N LEU A 14 -28.64 -3.70 22.14
CA LEU A 14 -27.49 -2.81 22.36
C LEU A 14 -26.25 -3.57 22.82
N VAL A 15 -26.42 -4.53 23.73
CA VAL A 15 -25.30 -5.37 24.21
C VAL A 15 -24.74 -6.22 23.07
N VAL A 16 -25.60 -6.83 22.25
CA VAL A 16 -25.17 -7.62 21.10
C VAL A 16 -24.44 -6.74 20.08
N ALA A 17 -24.98 -5.56 19.75
CA ALA A 17 -24.34 -4.61 18.85
C ALA A 17 -22.95 -4.18 19.35
N TRP A 18 -22.82 -3.92 20.65
CA TRP A 18 -21.55 -3.56 21.28
C TRP A 18 -20.52 -4.71 21.22
N LEU A 19 -20.94 -5.94 21.49
CA LEU A 19 -20.08 -7.13 21.38
C LEU A 19 -19.60 -7.36 19.94
N VAL A 20 -20.49 -7.25 18.96
CA VAL A 20 -20.15 -7.36 17.54
C VAL A 20 -19.14 -6.29 17.14
N TRP A 21 -19.36 -5.04 17.56
CA TRP A 21 -18.44 -3.94 17.28
C TRP A 21 -17.04 -4.19 17.85
N MET A 22 -16.94 -4.74 19.07
CA MET A 22 -15.65 -5.07 19.69
C MET A 22 -14.89 -6.16 18.90
N VAL A 23 -15.60 -7.19 18.41
CA VAL A 23 -14.99 -8.26 17.60
C VAL A 23 -14.48 -7.70 16.27
N VAL A 24 -15.30 -6.92 15.57
CA VAL A 24 -14.92 -6.31 14.28
C VAL A 24 -13.73 -5.37 14.41
N GLN A 25 -13.66 -4.60 15.50
CA GLN A 25 -12.54 -3.68 15.71
C GLN A 25 -11.22 -4.44 15.88
N ARG A 26 -11.23 -5.56 16.61
CA ARG A 26 -10.04 -6.40 16.80
C ARG A 26 -9.56 -7.03 15.50
N THR A 27 -10.47 -7.63 14.72
CA THR A 27 -10.08 -8.27 13.46
C THR A 27 -9.53 -7.28 12.44
N GLN A 28 -10.03 -6.04 12.42
CA GLN A 28 -9.47 -4.99 11.57
C GLN A 28 -8.06 -4.58 11.97
N THR A 29 -7.81 -4.37 13.27
CA THR A 29 -6.47 -4.06 13.77
C THR A 29 -5.48 -5.18 13.45
N GLU A 30 -5.89 -6.44 13.63
CA GLU A 30 -5.03 -7.59 13.29
C GLU A 30 -4.76 -7.69 11.79
N ALA A 31 -5.77 -7.49 10.94
CA ALA A 31 -5.58 -7.49 9.49
C ALA A 31 -4.64 -6.37 9.02
N LEU A 32 -4.70 -5.18 9.63
CA LEU A 32 -3.77 -4.08 9.39
C LEU A 32 -2.34 -4.47 9.81
N LYS A 33 -2.19 -5.06 11.00
CA LYS A 33 -0.89 -5.49 11.52
C LYS A 33 -0.27 -6.62 10.68
N GLU A 34 -1.05 -7.60 10.27
CA GLU A 34 -0.60 -8.71 9.42
C GLU A 34 -0.16 -8.21 8.04
N ARG A 35 -0.88 -7.24 7.47
CA ARG A 35 -0.62 -6.73 6.12
C ARG A 35 0.53 -5.72 6.04
N PHE A 36 0.66 -4.83 7.02
CA PHE A 36 1.73 -3.81 7.05
C PHE A 36 2.96 -4.26 7.84
N GLY A 37 2.84 -5.27 8.70
CA GLY A 37 3.95 -5.85 9.45
C GLY A 37 4.72 -4.79 10.26
N PRO A 38 6.05 -4.69 10.12
CA PRO A 38 6.89 -3.72 10.84
C PRO A 38 6.49 -2.25 10.62
N GLU A 39 5.90 -1.92 9.48
CA GLU A 39 5.48 -0.56 9.14
C GLU A 39 4.28 -0.12 10.01
N TYR A 40 3.45 -1.05 10.48
CA TYR A 40 2.42 -0.77 11.47
C TYR A 40 3.05 -0.24 12.77
N ASP A 41 4.01 -0.99 13.31
CA ASP A 41 4.68 -0.63 14.57
C ASP A 41 5.50 0.66 14.43
N ARG A 42 6.03 0.96 13.24
CA ARG A 42 6.70 2.24 12.95
C ARG A 42 5.69 3.39 12.92
N THR A 43 4.59 3.24 12.19
CA THR A 43 3.57 4.29 12.03
C THR A 43 2.92 4.65 13.35
N VAL A 44 2.61 3.66 14.19
CA VAL A 44 2.10 3.88 15.56
C VAL A 44 3.12 4.61 16.42
N ARG A 45 4.42 4.28 16.31
CA ARG A 45 5.47 4.99 17.05
C ARG A 45 5.68 6.44 16.61
N VAL A 46 5.51 6.73 15.32
CA VAL A 46 5.68 8.08 14.78
C VAL A 46 4.51 8.98 15.13
N LEU A 47 3.28 8.47 15.02
CA LEU A 47 2.07 9.26 15.27
C LEU A 47 1.66 9.29 16.74
N ASP A 48 2.22 8.39 17.57
CA ASP A 48 1.93 8.25 19.01
C ASP A 48 0.42 8.05 19.36
N ASP A 49 -0.43 7.87 18.35
CA ASP A 49 -1.84 7.53 18.48
C ASP A 49 -2.17 6.35 17.56
N ARG A 50 -2.64 5.24 18.18
CA ARG A 50 -3.02 4.02 17.45
C ARG A 50 -4.18 4.25 16.49
N ARG A 51 -5.18 5.05 16.87
CA ARG A 51 -6.36 5.31 16.04
C ARG A 51 -5.99 6.13 14.82
N GLU A 52 -5.15 7.14 15.00
CA GLU A 52 -4.65 7.98 13.91
C GLU A 52 -3.76 7.18 12.96
N ALA A 53 -2.85 6.36 13.50
CA ALA A 53 -2.01 5.46 12.71
C ALA A 53 -2.83 4.45 11.89
N GLU A 54 -3.81 3.79 12.50
CA GLU A 54 -4.69 2.88 11.76
C GLU A 54 -5.52 3.59 10.69
N SER A 55 -5.98 4.82 10.95
CA SER A 55 -6.71 5.64 9.97
C SER A 55 -5.83 5.97 8.76
N GLU A 56 -4.59 6.39 8.99
CA GLU A 56 -3.63 6.69 7.93
C GLU A 56 -3.29 5.44 7.09
N LEU A 57 -3.06 4.29 7.74
CA LEU A 57 -2.79 3.03 7.05
C LEU A 57 -4.00 2.55 6.22
N ARG A 58 -5.23 2.73 6.72
CA ARG A 58 -6.45 2.48 5.93
C ARG A 58 -6.55 3.43 4.74
N ALA A 59 -6.31 4.72 4.94
CA ALA A 59 -6.33 5.70 3.86
C ALA A 59 -5.30 5.37 2.77
N ARG A 60 -4.09 4.91 3.15
CA ARG A 60 -3.07 4.40 2.21
C ARG A 60 -3.57 3.18 1.45
N GLN A 61 -4.22 2.22 2.13
CA GLN A 61 -4.80 1.06 1.49
C GLN A 61 -5.89 1.44 0.49
N GLU A 62 -6.76 2.40 0.82
CA GLU A 62 -7.80 2.90 -0.08
C GLU A 62 -7.21 3.63 -1.29
N ARG A 63 -6.17 4.46 -1.09
CA ARG A 63 -5.41 5.07 -2.19
C ARG A 63 -4.83 3.99 -3.09
N ARG A 64 -4.19 2.95 -2.53
CA ARG A 64 -3.68 1.79 -3.28
C ARG A 64 -4.78 1.03 -4.01
N ALA A 65 -5.94 0.81 -3.39
CA ALA A 65 -7.05 0.09 -4.00
C ALA A 65 -7.65 0.84 -5.19
N LYS A 66 -7.58 2.18 -5.19
CA LYS A 66 -7.95 3.03 -6.32
C LYS A 66 -6.93 2.92 -7.48
N PHE A 67 -5.68 2.57 -7.19
CA PHE A 67 -4.67 2.26 -8.21
C PHE A 67 -4.84 0.80 -8.68
N GLN A 68 -5.71 0.59 -9.67
CA GLN A 68 -5.69 -0.64 -10.46
C GLN A 68 -4.40 -0.65 -11.29
N MET A 69 -3.32 -1.22 -10.75
CA MET A 69 -2.11 -1.53 -11.51
C MET A 69 -2.53 -2.36 -12.72
N ARG A 70 -2.47 -1.76 -13.92
CA ARG A 70 -2.77 -2.51 -15.14
C ARG A 70 -1.61 -3.49 -15.35
N PRO A 71 -1.88 -4.80 -15.49
CA PRO A 71 -0.83 -5.71 -15.90
C PRO A 71 -0.31 -5.24 -17.26
N LEU A 72 1.01 -5.12 -17.39
CA LEU A 72 1.62 -4.80 -18.69
C LEU A 72 1.20 -5.88 -19.70
N PRO A 73 0.80 -5.50 -20.92
CA PRO A 73 0.65 -6.44 -22.02
C PRO A 73 1.92 -7.26 -22.18
N ALA A 74 1.78 -8.54 -22.56
CA ALA A 74 2.92 -9.44 -22.70
C ALA A 74 4.00 -8.89 -23.64
N GLU A 75 3.57 -8.25 -24.73
CA GLU A 75 4.44 -7.58 -25.72
C GLU A 75 5.25 -6.44 -25.09
N SER A 76 4.62 -5.58 -24.28
CA SER A 76 5.31 -4.49 -23.59
C SER A 76 6.32 -5.04 -22.57
N ARG A 77 5.97 -6.13 -21.87
CA ARG A 77 6.89 -6.78 -20.92
C ARG A 77 8.13 -7.33 -21.62
N GLU A 78 7.95 -7.97 -22.77
CA GLU A 78 9.04 -8.53 -23.57
C GLU A 78 9.98 -7.43 -24.06
N ARG A 79 9.42 -6.35 -24.63
CA ARG A 79 10.15 -5.16 -25.05
C ARG A 79 10.98 -4.54 -23.92
N TYR A 80 10.37 -4.27 -22.78
CA TYR A 80 11.08 -3.72 -21.62
C TYR A 80 12.17 -4.65 -21.08
N THR A 81 11.99 -5.97 -21.20
CA THR A 81 13.02 -6.94 -20.81
C THR A 81 14.20 -6.93 -21.77
N GLU A 82 13.96 -6.77 -23.07
CA GLU A 82 15.00 -6.65 -24.09
C GLU A 82 15.78 -5.33 -23.93
N ASP A 83 15.07 -4.20 -23.80
CA ASP A 83 15.66 -2.89 -23.56
C ASP A 83 16.55 -2.90 -22.30
N TRP A 84 16.08 -3.52 -21.22
CA TRP A 84 16.86 -3.66 -19.99
C TRP A 84 18.16 -4.45 -20.19
N ARG A 85 18.14 -5.54 -20.98
CA ARG A 85 19.35 -6.32 -21.28
C ARG A 85 20.36 -5.51 -22.08
N VAL A 86 19.89 -4.67 -23.00
CA VAL A 86 20.76 -3.77 -23.77
C VAL A 86 21.46 -2.78 -22.85
N VAL A 87 20.72 -2.15 -21.94
CA VAL A 87 21.27 -1.21 -20.94
C VAL A 87 22.30 -1.90 -20.05
N GLN A 88 21.99 -3.10 -19.52
CA GLN A 88 22.92 -3.86 -18.67
C GLN A 88 24.22 -4.24 -19.40
N THR A 89 24.15 -4.57 -20.69
CA THR A 89 25.33 -4.94 -21.48
C THR A 89 26.24 -3.74 -21.70
N ARG A 90 25.66 -2.55 -21.89
CA ARG A 90 26.41 -1.30 -22.10
C ARG A 90 26.96 -0.68 -20.82
N PHE A 91 26.44 -1.05 -19.66
CA PHE A 91 26.85 -0.48 -18.38
C PHE A 91 28.36 -0.63 -18.11
N VAL A 92 28.97 -1.72 -18.58
CA VAL A 92 30.41 -1.96 -18.42
C VAL A 92 31.24 -0.97 -19.24
N ASP A 93 30.76 -0.59 -20.42
CA ASP A 93 31.49 0.26 -21.37
C ASP A 93 31.17 1.76 -21.20
N ASP A 94 29.91 2.10 -20.86
CA ASP A 94 29.41 3.47 -20.72
C ASP A 94 28.39 3.53 -19.55
N PRO A 95 28.88 3.58 -18.29
CA PRO A 95 28.03 3.51 -17.11
C PRO A 95 27.13 4.74 -16.96
N ASP A 96 27.62 5.93 -17.32
CA ASP A 96 26.88 7.19 -17.18
C ASP A 96 25.65 7.20 -18.09
N ARG A 97 25.81 6.87 -19.38
CA ARG A 97 24.69 6.75 -20.32
C ARG A 97 23.74 5.62 -19.92
N SER A 98 24.28 4.49 -19.48
CA SER A 98 23.47 3.33 -19.09
C SER A 98 22.57 3.63 -17.89
N PHE A 99 23.02 4.48 -16.96
CA PHE A 99 22.20 4.92 -15.84
C PHE A 99 21.05 5.83 -16.28
N GLU A 100 21.30 6.78 -17.18
CA GLU A 100 20.26 7.64 -17.75
C GLU A 100 19.19 6.82 -18.52
N GLU A 101 19.63 5.84 -19.32
CA GLU A 101 18.75 4.93 -20.05
C GLU A 101 17.93 4.04 -19.09
N ALA A 102 18.53 3.56 -18.00
CA ALA A 102 17.85 2.79 -16.96
C ALA A 102 16.76 3.60 -16.24
N ASP A 103 17.06 4.84 -15.81
CA ASP A 103 16.06 5.72 -15.18
C ASP A 103 14.89 6.00 -16.14
N GLY A 104 15.21 6.27 -17.41
CA GLY A 104 14.19 6.43 -18.46
C GLY A 104 13.28 5.20 -18.61
N LEU A 105 13.87 4.00 -18.61
CA LEU A 105 13.14 2.74 -18.72
C LEU A 105 12.19 2.51 -17.53
N VAL A 106 12.66 2.78 -16.31
CA VAL A 106 11.85 2.68 -15.08
C VAL A 106 10.67 3.65 -15.15
N ARG A 107 10.90 4.91 -15.55
CA ARG A 107 9.82 5.90 -15.72
C ARG A 107 8.79 5.46 -16.76
N ALA A 108 9.22 4.88 -17.88
CA ALA A 108 8.33 4.38 -18.93
C ALA A 108 7.46 3.21 -18.41
N VAL A 109 8.05 2.25 -17.72
CA VAL A 109 7.33 1.13 -17.09
C VAL A 109 6.32 1.62 -16.05
N MET A 110 6.72 2.60 -15.21
CA MET A 110 5.84 3.21 -14.22
C MET A 110 4.64 3.89 -14.89
N LYS A 111 4.88 4.69 -15.95
CA LYS A 111 3.83 5.36 -16.71
C LYS A 111 2.86 4.36 -17.35
N ASP A 112 3.37 3.31 -18.00
CA ASP A 112 2.54 2.30 -18.66
C ASP A 112 1.72 1.48 -17.67
N ARG A 113 2.22 1.30 -16.44
CA ARG A 113 1.47 0.70 -15.33
C ARG A 113 0.46 1.63 -14.68
N GLY A 114 0.44 2.91 -15.06
CA GLY A 114 -0.49 3.92 -14.57
C GLY A 114 -0.06 4.63 -13.28
N TYR A 115 1.25 4.67 -12.98
CA TYR A 115 1.75 5.48 -11.87
C TYR A 115 1.61 6.97 -12.21
N PRO A 116 1.09 7.81 -11.29
CA PRO A 116 1.09 9.25 -11.45
C PRO A 116 2.53 9.77 -11.40
N MET A 117 3.00 10.38 -12.50
CA MET A 117 4.40 10.79 -12.66
C MET A 117 4.67 12.26 -12.27
N GLU A 118 3.65 12.99 -11.81
CA GLU A 118 3.72 14.45 -11.61
C GLU A 118 4.31 14.89 -10.25
N ASP A 119 4.43 14.03 -9.24
CA ASP A 119 4.97 14.43 -7.93
C ASP A 119 6.15 13.56 -7.50
N PHE A 120 7.38 14.00 -7.82
CA PHE A 120 8.61 13.30 -7.44
C PHE A 120 8.86 13.30 -5.91
N ASP A 121 8.25 14.23 -5.17
CA ASP A 121 8.41 14.35 -3.72
C ASP A 121 7.58 13.36 -2.89
N GLN A 122 6.66 12.60 -3.50
CA GLN A 122 5.82 11.62 -2.79
C GLN A 122 6.32 10.16 -2.92
N ARG A 123 7.39 9.92 -3.71
CA ARG A 123 7.89 8.57 -4.07
C ARG A 123 8.54 7.78 -2.93
N VAL A 124 9.06 8.43 -1.89
CA VAL A 124 9.84 7.72 -0.85
C VAL A 124 8.95 6.92 0.11
N ALA A 125 7.68 7.29 0.27
CA ALA A 125 6.77 6.62 1.20
C ALA A 125 6.05 5.41 0.58
N ASP A 126 5.85 5.38 -0.74
CA ASP A 126 5.03 4.35 -1.40
C ASP A 126 5.85 3.13 -1.84
N VAL A 127 7.18 3.25 -1.98
CA VAL A 127 8.08 2.13 -2.37
C VAL A 127 8.53 1.28 -1.18
N SER A 128 8.54 1.82 0.05
CA SER A 128 8.93 1.07 1.26
C SER A 128 7.97 -0.06 1.64
N VAL A 129 6.79 -0.08 1.03
CA VAL A 129 5.74 -1.07 1.31
C VAL A 129 6.02 -2.41 0.61
N ASP A 130 6.64 -2.41 -0.57
CA ASP A 130 6.89 -3.63 -1.34
C ASP A 130 8.35 -4.14 -1.25
N HIS A 131 9.32 -3.28 -0.93
CA HIS A 131 10.74 -3.67 -0.82
C HIS A 131 11.46 -3.01 0.37
N PRO A 132 11.29 -3.52 1.60
CA PRO A 132 11.91 -2.97 2.82
C PRO A 132 13.45 -3.06 2.87
N LEU A 133 14.09 -3.70 1.89
CA LEU A 133 15.55 -3.91 1.82
C LEU A 133 16.28 -3.01 0.82
N VAL A 134 15.60 -2.08 0.14
CA VAL A 134 16.21 -1.23 -0.90
C VAL A 134 16.36 0.24 -0.43
N VAL A 135 16.14 0.50 0.86
CA VAL A 135 16.44 1.79 1.47
C VAL A 135 17.50 1.58 2.55
N GLU A 136 18.75 1.57 2.10
CA GLU A 136 19.94 1.80 2.92
C GLU A 136 20.91 2.70 2.16
#